data_AF-A0A6B3MHC0-F1
#
_entry.id   AF-A0A6B3MHC0-F1
#
_cell.length_a   1.000
_cell.length_b   1.000
_cell.length_c   1.000
_cell.angle_alpha   90.00
_cell.angle_beta   90.00
_cell.angle_gamma   90.00
#
_symmetry.space_group_name_H-M   'P 1'
#
loop_
_entity.id
_entity.type
_entity.pdbx_description
1 polymer ?
#
loop_
_entity_poly.entity_id
_entity_poly.type
_entity_poly.pdbx_seq_one_letter_code
_entity_poly.pdbx_strand_id
1 'polypeptide(L)'
;MWKIAPKLHIKNIYNSACLNKNKQYTVYPVCLYYYHRAYYLCAFGQRPERTENQPPLGWYNYRLERITEFKKLSWDTPNFPWSKSEIINHTEKYSTDYIQQ
;
A
#
# COMPACT_ATOMS: atom_id res chain seq x y z
N MET A 1 0.73 -20.43 12.28
CA MET A 1 -0.17 -19.32 12.69
C MET A 1 0.53 -17.99 12.43
N TRP A 2 0.28 -17.31 11.31
CA TRP A 2 0.84 -15.98 10.99
C TRP A 2 -0.08 -14.84 11.45
N LYS A 3 -0.54 -14.86 12.71
CA LYS A 3 -1.35 -13.77 13.28
C LYS A 3 -0.46 -12.64 13.86
N ILE A 4 0.52 -12.17 13.10
CA ILE A 4 1.26 -10.97 13.50
C ILE A 4 0.51 -9.79 12.90
N ALA A 5 -0.12 -8.98 13.76
CA ALA A 5 -0.81 -7.77 13.33
C ALA A 5 0.13 -6.91 12.48
N PRO A 6 -0.34 -6.29 11.37
CA PRO A 6 0.48 -5.38 10.58
C PRO A 6 0.81 -4.16 11.44
N LYS A 7 1.96 -4.19 12.11
CA LYS A 7 2.36 -3.16 13.08
C LYS A 7 2.96 -1.92 12.41
N LEU A 8 3.32 -1.98 11.14
CA LEU A 8 3.88 -0.85 10.40
C LEU A 8 2.95 -0.42 9.26
N HIS A 9 2.51 0.83 9.30
CA HIS A 9 2.05 1.52 8.11
C HIS A 9 2.99 2.68 7.83
N ILE A 10 3.12 2.97 6.56
CA ILE A 10 4.06 3.95 6.06
C ILE A 10 3.29 4.94 5.20
N LYS A 11 3.59 6.23 5.40
CA LYS A 11 3.24 7.27 4.46
C LYS A 11 4.36 7.36 3.43
N ASN A 12 4.02 7.19 2.17
CA ASN A 12 4.92 7.37 1.05
C ASN A 12 4.43 8.49 0.13
N ILE A 13 5.35 9.31 -0.36
CA ILE A 13 5.05 10.17 -1.53
C ILE A 13 5.42 9.37 -2.76
N TYR A 14 4.44 9.14 -3.63
CA TYR A 14 4.62 8.32 -4.82
C TYR A 14 4.32 9.14 -6.06
N ASN A 15 5.25 9.08 -7.02
CA ASN A 15 5.04 9.60 -8.35
C ASN A 15 4.34 8.53 -9.21
N SER A 16 3.03 8.69 -9.39
CA SER A 16 2.25 7.75 -10.20
C SER A 16 2.54 7.98 -11.68
N ALA A 17 3.07 6.98 -12.38
CA ALA A 17 3.30 7.10 -13.83
C ALA A 17 2.02 7.21 -14.66
N CYS A 18 0.87 6.76 -14.13
CA CYS A 18 -0.40 6.89 -14.83
C CYS A 18 -0.97 8.32 -14.70
N LEU A 19 -0.71 8.99 -13.57
CA LEU A 19 -1.26 10.32 -13.27
C LEU A 19 -0.25 11.45 -13.46
N ASN A 20 1.03 11.11 -13.65
CA ASN A 20 2.20 12.00 -13.71
C ASN A 20 2.19 13.07 -12.60
N LYS A 21 1.79 12.67 -11.40
CA LYS A 21 1.63 13.54 -10.22
C LYS A 21 2.22 12.87 -9.01
N ASN A 22 2.90 13.67 -8.19
CA ASN A 22 3.32 13.27 -6.85
C ASN A 22 2.12 13.42 -5.92
N LYS A 23 1.66 12.31 -5.35
CA LYS A 23 0.60 12.30 -4.34
C LYS A 23 1.09 11.51 -3.13
N GLN A 24 0.60 11.90 -1.96
CA GLN A 24 0.87 11.18 -0.73
C GLN A 24 -0.09 9.99 -0.62
N TYR A 25 0.47 8.82 -0.39
CA TYR A 25 -0.24 7.57 -0.17
C TYR A 25 0.11 7.05 1.22
N THR A 26 -0.87 6.49 1.89
CA THR A 26 -0.69 5.80 3.15
C THR A 26 -0.94 4.31 2.91
N VAL A 27 0.10 3.51 3.14
CA VAL A 27 0.14 2.12 2.73
C VAL A 27 0.71 1.22 3.83
N TYR A 28 0.29 -0.04 3.79
CA TYR A 28 0.75 -1.13 4.63
C TYR A 28 1.70 -1.98 3.78
N PRO A 29 3.03 -1.84 3.94
CA PRO A 29 3.97 -2.66 3.21
C PRO A 29 3.78 -4.13 3.59
N VAL A 30 3.92 -5.02 2.59
CA VAL A 30 3.82 -6.46 2.79
C VAL A 30 5.13 -7.14 2.42
N CYS A 31 5.62 -6.92 1.20
CA CYS A 31 6.90 -7.47 0.76
C CYS A 31 7.59 -6.58 -0.26
N LEU A 32 8.90 -6.78 -0.38
CA LEU A 32 9.70 -6.26 -1.48
C LEU A 32 9.99 -7.40 -2.45
N TYR A 33 9.86 -7.15 -3.74
CA TYR A 33 10.21 -8.12 -4.77
C TYR A 33 10.88 -7.44 -5.96
N TYR A 34 11.72 -8.19 -6.67
CA TYR A 34 12.42 -7.72 -7.87
C TYR A 34 11.75 -8.30 -9.11
N TYR A 35 11.40 -7.44 -10.06
CA TYR A 35 10.75 -7.85 -11.30
C TYR A 35 11.09 -6.87 -12.43
N HIS A 36 11.27 -7.36 -13.67
CA HIS A 36 11.61 -6.52 -14.84
C HIS A 36 12.62 -5.39 -14.57
N ARG A 37 13.76 -5.73 -13.95
CA ARG A 37 14.85 -4.79 -13.62
C ARG A 37 14.51 -3.66 -12.64
N ALA A 38 13.43 -3.76 -11.90
CA ALA A 38 13.07 -2.80 -10.86
C ALA A 38 12.66 -3.50 -9.56
N TYR A 39 12.87 -2.81 -8.45
CA TYR A 39 12.37 -3.25 -7.15
C TYR A 39 10.97 -2.67 -6.91
N TYR A 40 10.08 -3.52 -6.41
CA TYR A 40 8.69 -3.20 -6.13
C TYR A 40 8.40 -3.45 -4.66
N LEU A 41 7.58 -2.56 -4.10
CA LEU A 41 6.92 -2.71 -2.81
C LEU A 41 5.47 -3.12 -3.05
N CYS A 42 5.14 -4.36 -2.69
CA CYS A 42 3.76 -4.80 -2.59
C CYS A 42 3.19 -4.23 -1.29
N ALA A 43 2.13 -3.42 -1.41
CA ALA A 43 1.48 -2.82 -0.26
C ALA A 43 -0.04 -2.79 -0.43
N PHE A 44 -0.74 -2.89 0.69
CA PHE A 44 -2.18 -2.66 0.76
C PHE A 44 -2.44 -1.25 1.30
N GLY A 45 -3.38 -0.49 0.76
CA GLY A 45 -3.68 0.84 1.29
C GLY A 45 -4.17 1.78 0.21
N GLN A 46 -3.88 3.07 0.35
CA GLN A 46 -4.17 4.01 -0.72
C GLN A 46 -3.52 3.52 -2.02
N ARG A 47 -4.19 3.70 -3.15
CA ARG A 47 -3.61 3.45 -4.48
C ARG A 47 -3.91 4.60 -5.44
N PRO A 48 -3.10 4.80 -6.48
CA PRO A 48 -3.44 5.74 -7.54
C PRO A 48 -4.72 5.26 -8.24
N GLU A 49 -5.81 6.02 -8.14
CA GLU A 49 -7.05 5.75 -8.88
C GLU A 49 -6.75 5.81 -10.39
N ARG A 50 -7.08 4.73 -11.08
CA ARG A 50 -6.97 4.62 -12.54
C ARG A 50 -8.31 4.88 -13.24
N THR A 51 -9.41 4.76 -12.50
CA THR A 51 -10.79 4.89 -12.98
C THR A 51 -11.66 5.31 -11.80
N GLU A 52 -12.64 6.20 -12.02
CA GLU A 52 -13.53 6.79 -11.00
C GLU A 52 -14.32 5.75 -10.16
N ASN A 53 -14.39 4.50 -10.63
CA ASN A 53 -15.17 3.43 -10.01
C ASN A 53 -14.36 2.46 -9.14
N GLN A 54 -13.05 2.69 -8.95
CA GLN A 54 -12.25 1.85 -8.04
C GLN A 54 -12.12 2.53 -6.69
N PRO A 55 -12.31 1.80 -5.57
CA PRO A 55 -12.10 2.38 -4.26
C PRO A 55 -10.64 2.83 -4.14
N PRO A 56 -10.38 3.98 -3.48
CA PRO A 56 -9.04 4.51 -3.29
C PRO A 56 -8.17 3.61 -2.39
N LEU A 57 -8.76 2.57 -1.79
CA LEU A 57 -8.13 1.56 -0.94
C LEU A 57 -8.05 0.22 -1.69
N GLY A 58 -6.87 -0.40 -1.71
CA GLY A 58 -6.67 -1.72 -2.29
C GLY A 58 -5.20 -2.11 -2.38
N TRP A 59 -4.93 -3.23 -3.03
CA TRP A 59 -3.56 -3.67 -3.32
C TRP A 59 -2.92 -2.85 -4.44
N TYR A 60 -1.64 -2.51 -4.25
CA TYR A 60 -0.85 -1.84 -5.28
C TYR A 60 0.64 -2.16 -5.16
N ASN A 61 1.27 -2.33 -6.32
CA ASN A 61 2.70 -2.57 -6.45
C ASN A 61 3.41 -1.25 -6.77
N TYR A 62 4.03 -0.67 -5.75
CA TYR A 62 4.78 0.57 -5.85
C TYR A 62 6.18 0.31 -6.35
N ARG A 63 6.58 0.88 -7.48
CA ARG A 63 7.99 0.89 -7.87
C ARG A 63 8.78 1.72 -6.87
N LEU A 64 9.82 1.13 -6.28
CA LEU A 64 10.64 1.80 -5.27
C LEU A 64 11.31 3.06 -5.80
N GLU A 65 11.77 3.04 -7.07
CA GLU A 65 12.37 4.21 -7.74
C GLU A 65 11.45 5.44 -7.84
N ARG A 66 10.13 5.23 -7.72
CA ARG A 66 9.10 6.30 -7.80
C ARG A 66 8.59 6.75 -6.44
N ILE A 67 9.07 6.12 -5.37
CA ILE A 67 8.81 6.57 -4.00
C ILE A 67 9.85 7.62 -3.66
N THR A 68 9.42 8.88 -3.56
CA THR A 68 10.34 10.00 -3.29
C THR A 68 10.59 10.20 -1.80
N GLU A 69 9.62 9.84 -0.97
CA GLU A 69 9.71 9.95 0.49
C GLU A 69 9.07 8.75 1.16
N PHE A 70 9.65 8.35 2.29
CA PHE A 70 9.20 7.21 3.08
C PHE A 70 9.19 7.58 4.57
N LYS A 71 8.00 7.71 5.15
CA LYS A 71 7.83 8.07 6.56
C LYS A 71 7.06 6.98 7.29
N LYS A 72 7.73 6.35 8.26
CA LYS A 72 7.08 5.43 9.19
C LYS A 72 6.07 6.20 10.03
N LEU A 73 4.86 5.65 10.17
CA LEU A 73 3.82 6.21 11.01
C LEU A 73 3.52 5.30 12.20
N SER A 74 3.17 5.92 13.33
CA SER A 74 2.56 5.19 14.45
C SER A 74 1.06 5.09 14.25
N TRP A 75 0.44 4.05 14.81
CA TRP A 75 -1.02 3.94 14.88
C TRP A 75 -1.66 5.08 15.68
N ASP A 76 -0.89 5.74 16.55
CA ASP A 76 -1.34 6.88 17.35
C ASP A 76 -1.41 8.19 16.55
N THR A 77 -1.09 8.17 15.25
CA THR A 77 -1.15 9.38 14.43
C THR A 77 -2.62 9.69 14.10
N PRO A 78 -3.22 10.80 14.58
CA PRO A 78 -4.66 11.05 14.54
C PRO A 78 -5.21 11.38 13.14
N ASN A 79 -4.40 11.30 12.09
CA ASN A 79 -4.75 11.78 10.75
C ASN A 79 -4.68 10.65 9.72
N PHE A 80 -5.31 9.53 10.07
CA PHE A 80 -5.42 8.35 9.22
C PHE A 80 -6.88 8.19 8.79
N PRO A 81 -7.16 8.07 7.48
CA PRO A 81 -8.54 8.11 6.97
C PRO A 81 -9.36 6.84 7.22
N TRP A 82 -8.74 5.73 7.67
CA TRP A 82 -9.43 4.49 8.05
C TRP A 82 -9.01 3.93 9.42
N SER A 83 -9.99 3.44 10.18
CA SER A 83 -9.74 2.68 11.39
C SER A 83 -9.02 1.35 11.09
N LYS A 84 -8.26 0.87 12.06
CA LYS A 84 -7.61 -0.45 12.01
C LYS A 84 -8.59 -1.59 11.69
N SER A 85 -9.81 -1.51 12.21
CA SER A 85 -10.89 -2.46 11.95
C SER A 85 -11.33 -2.50 10.50
N GLU A 86 -11.43 -1.34 9.84
CA GLU A 86 -11.84 -1.26 8.42
C GLU A 86 -10.80 -1.92 7.51
N ILE A 87 -9.51 -1.69 7.76
CA ILE A 87 -8.43 -2.33 7.01
C ILE A 87 -8.41 -3.84 7.24
N ILE A 88 -8.61 -4.28 8.48
CA ILE A 88 -8.63 -5.71 8.81
C ILE A 88 -9.84 -6.42 8.20
N ASN A 89 -10.97 -5.73 8.00
CA ASN A 89 -12.21 -6.34 7.51
C ASN A 89 -12.47 -6.07 6.02
N HIS A 90 -11.56 -5.40 5.31
CA HIS A 90 -11.72 -5.07 3.90
C HIS A 90 -11.90 -6.34 3.05
N THR A 91 -12.79 -6.29 2.05
CA THR A 91 -13.14 -7.45 1.20
C THR A 91 -11.97 -7.97 0.37
N GLU A 92 -11.05 -7.08 -0.05
CA GLU A 92 -9.80 -7.45 -0.73
C GLU A 92 -8.70 -7.94 0.23
N LYS A 93 -9.01 -8.24 1.50
CA LYS A 93 -8.03 -8.70 2.49
C LYS A 93 -7.39 -10.01 2.03
N TYR A 94 -6.07 -9.94 1.78
CA TYR A 94 -5.16 -11.08 1.58
C TYR A 94 -5.85 -12.31 0.98
N SER A 95 -6.22 -12.29 -0.31
CA SER A 95 -6.46 -13.58 -0.96
C SER A 95 -5.15 -14.34 -0.92
N THR A 96 -5.14 -15.54 -0.33
CA THR A 96 -3.96 -16.41 -0.20
C THR A 96 -3.35 -16.83 -1.54
N ASP A 97 -3.99 -16.46 -2.65
CA ASP A 97 -3.61 -16.83 -4.01
C ASP A 97 -2.24 -16.27 -4.44
N TYR A 98 -1.70 -15.23 -3.80
CA TYR A 98 -0.36 -14.72 -4.12
C TYR A 98 0.79 -15.54 -3.49
N ILE A 99 0.50 -16.53 -2.64
CA ILE A 99 1.50 -17.43 -2.02
C ILE A 99 1.61 -18.76 -2.79
N GLN A 100 0.76 -19.02 -3.77
CA GLN A 100 0.81 -20.28 -4.52
C GLN A 100 1.42 -20.11 -5.92
N GLN A 101 2.64 -20.67 -5.99
CA GLN A 101 3.38 -21.19 -7.15
C GLN A 101 4.28 -20.24 -7.94
#